data_AF-A0A7V3FMW2-F1
#
_entry.id   AF-A0A7V3FMW2-F1
#
_cell.length_a   1.000
_cell.length_b   1.000
_cell.length_c   1.000
_cell.angle_alpha   90.00
_cell.angle_beta   90.00
_cell.angle_gamma   90.00
#
_symmetry.space_group_name_H-M   'P 1'
#
loop_
_entity.id
_entity.type
_entity.pdbx_description
1 polymer ?
#
loop_
_entity_poly.entity_id
_entity_poly.type
_entity_poly.pdbx_seq_one_letter_code
_entity_poly.pdbx_strand_id
1 'polypeptide(L)' 'GMWFERFVIIVTSLHRDFLPSSWAMYKPTFVEVGTFLGTFGLFFTCFLLFIRFLPGIAIHEVKIVLSAQNKREEVIRNV' A
#
# COMPACT_ATOMS: atom_id res chain seq x y z
N GLY A 1 -4.18 12.63 7.41
CA GLY A 1 -4.22 11.44 6.53
C GLY A 1 -3.25 11.64 5.40
N MET A 2 -2.38 10.67 5.12
CA MET A 2 -1.25 10.85 4.17
C MET A 2 -1.71 11.22 2.75
N TRP A 3 -2.86 10.72 2.30
CA TRP A 3 -3.42 11.10 1.00
C TRP A 3 -3.84 12.58 0.94
N PHE A 4 -4.55 13.07 1.97
CA PHE A 4 -4.95 14.48 2.03
C PHE A 4 -3.75 15.42 2.13
N GLU A 5 -2.69 15.04 2.84
CA GLU A 5 -1.43 15.79 2.87
C GLU A 5 -0.87 16.01 1.45
N ARG A 6 -0.80 14.93 0.64
CA ARG A 6 -0.32 15.00 -0.75
C ARG A 6 -1.27 15.77 -1.66
N PHE A 7 -2.58 15.59 -1.49
CA PHE A 7 -3.59 16.33 -2.23
C PHE A 7 -3.45 17.84 -2.00
N VAL A 8 -3.29 18.26 -0.76
CA VAL A 8 -3.11 19.68 -0.40
C VAL A 8 -1.82 20.22 -1.02
N ILE A 9 -0.67 19.57 -0.78
CA ILE A 9 0.63 20.04 -1.31
C ILE A 9 0.57 20.27 -2.83
N ILE A 10 -0.03 19.34 -3.59
CA ILE A 10 -0.09 19.42 -5.06
C ILE A 10 -1.10 20.48 -5.51
N VAL A 11 -2.34 20.46 -5.00
CA VAL A 11 -3.40 21.34 -5.50
C VAL A 11 -3.17 22.79 -5.07
N THR A 12 -2.75 23.04 -3.83
CA THR A 12 -2.57 24.42 -3.35
C THR A 12 -1.32 25.08 -3.90
N SER A 13 -0.27 24.31 -4.22
CA SER A 13 0.92 24.87 -4.86
C SER A 13 0.63 25.31 -6.29
N LEU A 14 -0.09 24.49 -7.07
CA LEU A 14 -0.39 24.78 -8.48
C LEU A 14 -1.53 25.79 -8.68
N HIS A 15 -2.43 25.94 -7.70
CA HIS A 15 -3.54 26.87 -7.80
C HIS A 15 -3.08 28.34 -7.93
N ARG A 16 -1.90 28.70 -7.38
CA ARG A 16 -1.36 30.07 -7.35
C ARG A 16 0.09 30.09 -7.80
N ASP A 17 0.29 29.93 -9.10
CA ASP A 17 1.62 30.06 -9.72
C ASP A 17 2.11 31.51 -9.83
N PHE A 18 3.39 31.66 -10.20
CA PHE A 18 4.11 32.93 -10.33
C PHE A 18 3.44 33.95 -11.27
N LEU A 19 2.66 33.49 -12.26
CA LEU A 19 1.94 34.32 -13.22
C LEU A 19 0.45 34.38 -12.86
N PRO A 20 -0.13 35.57 -12.59
CA PRO A 20 -1.53 35.72 -12.22
C PRO A 20 -2.54 35.23 -13.28
N SER A 21 -2.14 35.17 -14.55
CA SER A 21 -2.97 34.66 -15.63
C SER A 21 -3.15 33.14 -15.60
N SER A 22 -2.28 32.41 -14.89
CA SER A 22 -2.33 30.94 -14.80
C SER A 22 -3.11 30.44 -13.58
N TRP A 23 -3.75 31.33 -12.82
CA TRP A 23 -4.53 30.95 -11.65
C TRP A 23 -5.81 30.23 -12.07
N ALA A 24 -5.90 28.94 -11.73
CA ALA A 24 -7.04 28.09 -12.08
C ALA A 24 -7.49 27.26 -10.87
N MET A 25 -8.80 27.23 -10.60
CA MET A 25 -9.39 26.40 -9.54
C MET A 25 -9.49 24.94 -9.97
N TYR A 26 -8.93 24.02 -9.18
CA TYR A 26 -9.11 22.59 -9.40
C TYR A 26 -10.50 22.15 -8.90
N LYS A 27 -11.26 21.48 -9.75
CA LYS A 27 -12.51 20.79 -9.39
C LYS A 27 -12.44 19.35 -9.90
N PRO A 28 -12.47 18.34 -9.02
CA PRO A 28 -12.38 16.96 -9.44
C PRO A 28 -13.62 16.58 -10.26
N THR A 29 -13.36 15.93 -11.38
CA THR A 29 -14.35 15.33 -12.26
C THR A 29 -14.75 13.94 -11.77
N PHE A 30 -15.93 13.47 -12.18
CA PHE A 30 -16.40 12.12 -11.83
C PHE A 30 -15.45 11.01 -12.31
N VAL A 31 -14.72 11.25 -13.41
CA VAL A 31 -13.75 10.29 -13.96
C VAL A 31 -12.53 10.17 -13.04
N GLU A 32 -12.03 11.26 -12.46
CA GLU A 32 -10.90 11.23 -11.53
C GLU A 32 -11.25 10.50 -10.23
N VAL A 33 -12.44 10.76 -9.68
CA VAL A 33 -12.94 10.06 -8.49
C VAL A 33 -13.18 8.58 -8.81
N GLY A 34 -13.76 8.26 -9.96
CA GLY A 34 -13.98 6.89 -10.43
C GLY A 34 -12.66 6.13 -10.64
N THR A 35 -11.62 6.80 -11.17
CA THR A 35 -10.29 6.21 -11.34
C THR A 35 -9.63 5.95 -9.99
N PHE A 36 -9.71 6.92 -9.06
CA PHE A 36 -9.19 6.75 -7.70
C PHE A 36 -9.85 5.54 -7.01
N LEU A 37 -11.18 5.48 -7.00
CA LEU A 37 -11.91 4.36 -6.40
C LEU A 37 -11.67 3.04 -7.15
N GLY A 38 -11.55 3.11 -8.48
CA GLY A 38 -11.24 1.97 -9.34
C GLY A 38 -9.88 1.35 -9.02
N THR A 39 -8.85 2.15 -8.71
CA THR A 39 -7.54 1.61 -8.30
C THR A 39 -7.60 0.86 -6.97
N PHE A 40 -8.42 1.30 -6.01
CA PHE A 40 -8.70 0.50 -4.80
C PHE A 40 -9.41 -0.80 -5.14
N GLY A 41 -10.44 -0.75 -5.98
CA GLY A 41 -11.16 -1.95 -6.42
C GLY A 41 -10.25 -2.96 -7.11
N LEU A 42 -9.38 -2.49 -8.01
CA LEU A 42 -8.40 -3.31 -8.72
C LEU A 42 -7.37 -3.90 -7.74
N PHE A 43 -6.84 -3.08 -6.83
CA PHE A 43 -5.93 -3.55 -5.78
C PHE A 43 -6.56 -4.67 -4.95
N PHE A 44 -7.77 -4.48 -4.44
CA PHE A 44 -8.47 -5.52 -3.67
C PHE A 44 -8.78 -6.75 -4.51
N THR A 45 -9.18 -6.59 -5.76
CA THR A 45 -9.44 -7.71 -6.67
C THR A 45 -8.17 -8.55 -6.84
N CYS A 46 -7.04 -7.92 -7.18
CA CYS A 46 -5.76 -8.62 -7.32
C CYS A 46 -5.28 -9.21 -5.99
N PHE A 47 -5.44 -8.51 -4.87
CA PHE A 47 -5.03 -8.97 -3.54
C PHE A 47 -5.86 -10.17 -3.05
N LEU A 48 -7.17 -10.14 -3.26
CA LEU A 48 -8.06 -11.25 -2.92
C LEU A 48 -7.78 -12.48 -3.79
N LEU A 49 -7.52 -12.28 -5.09
CA LEU A 49 -7.08 -13.36 -5.98
C LEU A 49 -5.73 -13.94 -5.51
N PHE A 50 -4.78 -13.08 -5.10
CA PHE A 50 -3.49 -13.49 -4.57
C PHE A 50 -3.65 -14.39 -3.33
N ILE A 51 -4.43 -13.96 -2.33
CA ILE A 51 -4.68 -14.77 -1.12
C ILE A 51 -5.39 -16.09 -1.44
N ARG A 52 -6.27 -16.09 -2.44
CA ARG A 52 -7.06 -17.27 -2.80
C ARG A 52 -6.23 -18.33 -3.53
N PHE A 53 -5.27 -17.92 -4.36
CA PHE A 53 -4.50 -18.84 -5.20
C PHE A 53 -3.09 -19.13 -4.68
N LEU A 54 -2.48 -18.20 -3.94
CA LEU A 54 -1.12 -18.34 -3.42
C LEU A 54 -1.10 -18.28 -1.89
N PRO A 55 -0.17 -18.99 -1.24
CA PRO A 55 0.05 -18.85 0.20
C PRO A 55 0.60 -17.45 0.51
N GLY A 56 -0.10 -16.69 1.35
CA GLY A 56 0.29 -15.32 1.72
C GLY A 56 1.53 -15.23 2.63
N ILE A 57 2.11 -16.36 3.01
CA ILE A 57 3.28 -16.45 3.90
C ILE A 57 4.35 -17.30 3.21
N ALA A 58 5.61 -16.88 3.31
CA ALA A 58 6.75 -17.63 2.81
C ALA A 58 7.02 -18.89 3.65
N ILE A 59 6.44 -20.03 3.25
CA ILE A 59 6.51 -21.31 3.99
C ILE A 59 7.97 -21.76 4.21
N HIS A 60 8.86 -21.51 3.25
CA HIS A 60 10.27 -21.88 3.35
C HIS A 60 10.96 -21.19 4.55
N GLU A 61 10.78 -19.88 4.67
CA GLU A 61 11.36 -19.08 5.76
C GLU A 61 10.78 -19.51 7.11
N VAL A 62 9.46 -19.72 7.18
CA VAL A 62 8.79 -20.19 8.40
C VAL A 62 9.38 -21.53 8.86
N LYS A 63 9.59 -22.48 7.93
CA LYS A 63 10.16 -23.79 8.26
C LYS A 63 11.59 -23.70 8.81
N ILE A 64 12.41 -22.82 8.25
CA ILE A 64 13.79 -22.58 8.72
C ILE A 64 13.78 -22.04 10.15
N VAL A 65 12.96 -21.02 10.41
CA VAL A 65 12.86 -20.40 11.74
C VAL A 65 12.37 -21.42 12.78
N LEU A 66 11.34 -22.21 12.47
CA LEU A 66 10.86 -23.28 13.36
C LEU A 66 11.93 -24.35 13.63
N SER A 67 12.66 -24.79 12.61
CA SER A 67 13.74 -25.76 12.80
C SER A 67 14.87 -25.21 13.67
N ALA A 68 15.18 -23.92 13.54
CA ALA A 68 16.18 -23.26 14.38
C ALA A 68 15.72 -23.13 15.85
N GLN A 69 14.43 -22.84 16.08
CA GLN A 69 13.85 -22.82 17.43
C GLN A 69 13.91 -24.21 18.08
N ASN A 70 13.47 -25.27 17.39
CA ASN A 70 13.48 -26.63 17.93
C ASN A 70 14.90 -27.10 18.30
N LYS A 71 15.90 -26.80 17.45
CA LYS A 71 17.30 -27.14 17.72
C LYS A 71 17.84 -26.44 18.96
N ARG A 72 17.43 -25.18 19.21
CA ARG A 72 17.80 -24.44 20.43
C ARG A 72 17.17 -25.06 21.68
N GLU A 73 15.92 -25.49 21.61
CA GLU A 73 15.21 -26.12 22.73
C GLU A 73 15.83 -27.47 23.11
N GLU A 74 16.23 -28.29 22.13
CA GLU A 74 16.94 -29.54 22.40
C GLU A 74 18.29 -29.31 23.11
N VAL A 75 19.03 -28.27 22.73
CA VAL A 75 20.29 -27.93 23.41
C VAL A 75 20.02 -27.55 24.87
N ILE A 76 19.00 -26.74 25.15
CA ILE A 76 18.66 -26.32 26.51
C ILE A 76 18.20 -27.51 27.36
N ARG A 77 17.43 -28.44 26.79
CA ARG A 77 16.91 -29.61 27.52
C ARG A 77 17.98 -30.66 27.84
N ASN A 78 19.06 -30.70 27.06
CA ASN A 78 20.18 -31.64 27.23
C ASN A 78 21.34 -31.07 28.08
N VAL A 79 21.15 -29.91 28.70
CA VAL A 79 22.05 -29.27 29.68
C VAL A 79 21.43 -29.35 31.06
#